data_AF-A0A0F9N985-F1
#
_entry.id   AF-A0A0F9N985-F1
#
_cell.length_a   1.000
_cell.length_b   1.000
_cell.length_c   1.000
_cell.angle_alpha   90.00
_cell.angle_beta   90.00
_cell.angle_gamma   90.00
#
_symmetry.space_group_name_H-M   'P 1'
#
loop_
_entity.id
_entity.type
_entity.pdbx_description
1 polymer ?
#
loop_
_entity_poly.entity_id
_entity_poly.type
_entity_poly.pdbx_seq_one_letter_code
_entity_poly.pdbx_strand_id
1 'polypeptide(L)'
;MLEAETFKTSNTQIKRSIQITSETGTVYTIVVEVYSYGDHKASKEYNLNIYNMNTGELIHSVSRTEWKNFIWSAGIAIQQVLNFNATERVWDSIISHA
;
A
#
# COMPACT_ATOMS: atom_id res chain seq x y z
N MET A 1 21.18 -1.92 32.60
CA MET A 1 20.70 -3.10 31.87
C MET A 1 19.32 -2.70 31.35
N LEU A 2 19.25 -2.25 30.09
CA LEU A 2 17.98 -1.84 29.48
C LEU A 2 17.32 -3.10 28.91
N GLU A 3 16.20 -3.49 29.51
CA GLU A 3 15.37 -4.57 28.98
C GLU A 3 14.76 -4.12 27.67
N ALA A 4 15.06 -4.86 26.60
CA ALA A 4 14.43 -4.65 25.31
C ALA A 4 12.96 -5.08 25.42
N GLU A 5 12.05 -4.11 25.44
CA GLU A 5 10.62 -4.37 25.26
C GLU A 5 10.41 -4.99 23.88
N THR A 6 10.33 -6.32 23.87
CA THR A 6 10.01 -7.07 22.67
C THR A 6 8.49 -7.08 22.55
N PHE A 7 7.90 -5.98 22.10
CA PHE A 7 6.50 -5.98 21.64
C PHE A 7 6.44 -6.70 20.29
N LYS A 8 6.49 -8.04 20.34
CA LYS A 8 5.98 -8.87 19.25
C LYS A 8 4.46 -8.84 19.35
N THR A 9 3.84 -7.77 18.87
CA THR A 9 2.45 -7.86 18.44
C THR A 9 2.44 -8.70 17.17
N SER A 10 1.69 -9.79 17.20
CA SER A 10 1.35 -10.63 16.04
C SER A 10 0.58 -9.79 15.03
N ASN A 11 1.30 -8.92 14.32
CA ASN A 11 0.72 -8.07 13.28
C ASN A 11 0.52 -8.96 12.07
N THR A 12 -0.74 -9.27 11.74
CA THR A 12 -1.03 -9.87 10.45
C THR A 12 -0.73 -8.81 9.40
N GLN A 13 0.36 -9.01 8.67
CA GLN A 13 0.79 -8.14 7.58
C GLN A 13 0.30 -8.76 6.27
N ILE A 14 -0.78 -8.23 5.71
CA ILE A 14 -1.12 -8.54 4.32
C ILE A 14 -0.29 -7.60 3.45
N LYS A 15 0.73 -8.13 2.79
CA LYS A 15 1.53 -7.40 1.80
C LYS A 15 1.18 -7.89 0.40
N ARG A 16 0.93 -6.94 -0.50
CA ARG A 16 0.67 -7.18 -1.92
C ARG A 16 1.46 -6.19 -2.75
N SER A 17 1.94 -6.65 -3.89
CA SER A 17 2.63 -5.80 -4.84
C SER A 17 2.10 -6.05 -6.24
N ILE A 18 1.87 -4.98 -6.99
CA ILE A 18 1.43 -5.00 -8.37
C ILE A 18 2.45 -4.21 -9.18
N GLN A 19 2.93 -4.79 -10.26
CA GLN A 19 3.82 -4.12 -11.19
C GLN A 19 3.02 -3.60 -12.38
N ILE A 20 3.29 -2.36 -12.75
CA ILE A 20 2.62 -1.67 -13.85
C ILE A 20 3.68 -0.99 -14.68
N THR A 21 3.62 -1.21 -15.98
CA THR A 21 4.50 -0.55 -16.94
C THR A 21 3.73 0.60 -17.57
N SER A 22 4.27 1.82 -17.49
CA SER A 22 3.70 2.96 -18.21
C SER A 22 3.88 2.80 -19.72
N GLU A 23 3.13 3.59 -20.49
CA GLU A 23 3.26 3.66 -21.95
C GLU A 23 4.68 4.05 -22.40
N THR A 24 5.40 4.79 -21.55
CA THR A 24 6.80 5.20 -21.77
C THR A 24 7.82 4.11 -21.41
N GLY A 25 7.37 2.93 -20.96
CA GLY A 25 8.23 1.81 -20.58
C GLY A 25 8.80 1.88 -19.15
N THR A 26 8.41 2.89 -18.36
CA THR A 26 8.81 2.95 -16.94
C THR A 26 8.03 1.91 -16.15
N VAL A 27 8.74 1.07 -15.39
CA VAL A 27 8.10 0.08 -14.52
C VAL A 27 7.90 0.69 -13.13
N TYR A 28 6.67 0.66 -12.65
CA TYR A 28 6.28 1.06 -11.32
C TYR A 28 5.85 -0.17 -10.52
N THR A 29 6.19 -0.20 -9.23
CA THR A 29 5.64 -1.19 -8.30
C THR A 29 4.77 -0.46 -7.28
N ILE A 30 3.50 -0.82 -7.24
CA ILE A 30 2.58 -0.42 -6.18
C ILE A 30 2.61 -1.51 -5.12
N VAL A 31 2.93 -1.15 -3.90
CA VAL A 31 2.89 -2.04 -2.74
C VAL A 31 1.76 -1.58 -1.84
N VAL A 32 0.84 -2.48 -1.53
CA VAL A 32 -0.25 -2.27 -0.57
C VAL A 32 -0.01 -3.18 0.63
N GLU A 33 0.03 -2.58 1.80
CA GLU A 33 0.30 -3.25 3.07
C GLU A 33 -0.85 -2.95 4.04
N VAL A 34 -1.44 -3.99 4.60
CA VAL A 34 -2.41 -3.87 5.68
C VAL A 34 -1.81 -4.46 6.93
N TYR A 35 -1.70 -3.63 7.96
CA TYR A 35 -1.23 -4.02 9.28
C TYR A 35 -2.44 -4.07 10.21
N SER A 36 -2.69 -5.20 10.86
CA SER A 36 -3.60 -5.25 12.01
C SER A 36 -2.79 -5.18 13.29
N TYR A 37 -3.09 -4.26 14.19
CA TYR A 37 -2.45 -4.20 15.50
C TYR A 37 -3.32 -4.91 16.55
N GLY A 38 -2.79 -6.00 17.11
CA GLY A 38 -3.38 -6.75 18.22
C GLY A 38 -4.28 -7.93 17.85
N ASP A 39 -4.61 -8.76 18.86
CA ASP A 39 -5.48 -9.94 18.74
C ASP A 39 -6.96 -9.59 18.49
N HIS A 40 -7.31 -8.32 18.67
CA HIS A 40 -8.62 -7.78 18.36
C HIS A 40 -8.52 -6.93 17.10
N LYS A 41 -9.35 -7.22 16.10
CA LYS A 41 -9.49 -6.55 14.78
C LYS A 41 -9.80 -5.03 14.84
N ALA A 42 -9.58 -4.36 15.96
CA ALA A 42 -10.04 -3.01 16.25
C ALA A 42 -9.20 -1.91 15.59
N SER A 43 -7.91 -2.15 15.32
CA SER A 43 -7.07 -1.17 14.63
C SER A 43 -6.38 -1.81 13.42
N LYS A 44 -6.73 -1.30 12.24
CA LYS A 44 -6.06 -1.61 10.98
C LYS A 44 -5.39 -0.34 10.47
N GLU A 45 -4.15 -0.45 10.05
CA GLU A 45 -3.46 0.56 9.26
C GLU A 45 -3.30 0.05 7.83
N TYR A 46 -3.73 0.88 6.89
CA TYR A 46 -3.64 0.64 5.46
C TYR A 46 -2.58 1.57 4.90
N ASN A 47 -1.57 0.97 4.27
CA ASN A 47 -0.46 1.67 3.68
C ASN A 47 -0.37 1.33 2.19
N LEU A 48 -0.08 2.34 1.38
CA LEU A 48 0.22 2.22 -0.04
C LEU A 48 1.52 2.96 -0.30
N ASN A 49 2.45 2.28 -0.96
CA ASN A 49 3.71 2.84 -1.41
C ASN A 49 3.85 2.61 -2.92
N ILE A 50 4.25 3.63 -3.66
CA ILE A 50 4.51 3.55 -5.11
C ILE A 50 6.00 3.77 -5.33
N TYR A 51 6.64 2.81 -5.97
CA TYR A 51 8.07 2.84 -6.27
C TYR A 51 8.30 2.93 -7.78
N ASN A 52 9.31 3.70 -8.17
CA ASN A 52 9.91 3.60 -9.49
C ASN A 52 10.87 2.42 -9.48
N MET A 53 10.64 1.39 -10.28
CA MET A 53 11.52 0.21 -10.30
C MET A 53 12.85 0.45 -10.99
N ASN A 54 12.94 1.44 -11.87
CA ASN A 54 14.17 1.77 -12.56
C ASN A 54 15.18 2.46 -11.62
N THR A 55 14.68 3.28 -10.68
CA THR A 55 15.51 4.03 -9.73
C THR A 55 15.49 3.46 -8.31
N GLY A 56 14.51 2.62 -7.98
CA GLY A 56 14.25 2.15 -6.62
C GLY A 56 13.61 3.21 -5.71
N GLU A 57 13.28 4.39 -6.25
CA GLU A 57 12.81 5.53 -5.48
C GLU A 57 11.34 5.37 -5.04
N LEU A 58 11.05 5.75 -3.80
CA LEU A 58 9.68 5.91 -3.31
C LEU A 58 9.09 7.21 -3.89
N ILE A 59 8.15 7.08 -4.82
CA ILE A 59 7.49 8.20 -5.48
C ILE A 59 6.37 8.76 -4.60
N HIS A 60 5.62 7.88 -3.94
CA HIS A 60 4.46 8.29 -3.15
C HIS A 60 4.15 7.30 -2.03
N SER A 61 3.60 7.81 -0.93
CA SER A 61 3.16 7.01 0.21
C SER A 61 1.84 7.55 0.79
N VAL A 62 0.91 6.64 1.08
CA VAL A 62 -0.37 6.95 1.71
C VAL A 62 -0.55 6.02 2.90
N SER A 63 -0.88 6.59 4.06
CA SER A 63 -1.18 5.83 5.28
C SER A 63 -2.49 6.32 5.91
N ARG A 64 -3.40 5.40 6.22
CA ARG A 64 -4.70 5.69 6.84
C ARG A 64 -5.15 4.53 7.73
N THR A 65 -5.90 4.85 8.78
CA THR A 65 -6.54 3.87 9.67
C THR A 65 -7.98 3.53 9.24
N GLU A 66 -8.62 4.43 8.50
CA GLU A 66 -9.95 4.22 7.92
C GLU A 66 -9.86 3.74 6.46
N TRP A 67 -10.48 2.60 6.17
CA TRP A 67 -10.47 1.99 4.84
C TRP A 67 -10.99 2.92 3.74
N LYS A 68 -12.10 3.61 3.97
CA LYS A 68 -12.70 4.49 2.96
C LYS A 68 -11.76 5.64 2.57
N ASN A 69 -11.12 6.25 3.57
CA ASN A 69 -10.17 7.34 3.36
C ASN A 69 -8.86 6.83 2.74
N PHE A 70 -8.45 5.60 3.09
CA PHE A 70 -7.33 4.91 2.44
C PHE A 70 -7.58 4.76 0.96
N ILE A 71 -8.68 4.11 0.57
CA ILE A 71 -9.07 3.86 -0.82
C ILE A 71 -9.08 5.16 -1.61
N TRP A 72 -9.75 6.19 -1.09
CA TRP A 72 -9.80 7.50 -1.75
C TRP A 72 -8.39 8.09 -1.99
N SER A 73 -7.56 8.13 -0.94
CA SER A 73 -6.22 8.72 -1.00
C SER A 73 -5.29 7.90 -1.92
N ALA A 74 -5.38 6.58 -1.86
CA ALA A 74 -4.66 5.64 -2.73
C ALA A 74 -5.02 5.87 -4.20
N GLY A 75 -6.30 6.07 -4.50
CA GLY A 75 -6.76 6.32 -5.86
C GLY A 75 -6.20 7.58 -6.47
N ILE A 76 -6.20 8.68 -5.69
CA ILE A 76 -5.60 9.95 -6.11
C ILE A 76 -4.10 9.77 -6.37
N ALA A 77 -3.37 9.12 -5.46
CA ALA A 77 -1.94 8.87 -5.61
C ALA A 77 -1.62 8.06 -6.88
N ILE A 78 -2.39 6.99 -7.12
CA ILE A 78 -2.24 6.14 -8.31
C ILE A 78 -2.51 6.94 -9.59
N GLN A 79 -3.59 7.74 -9.62
CA GLN A 79 -3.92 8.56 -10.78
C GLN A 79 -2.84 9.60 -11.07
N GLN A 80 -2.32 10.26 -10.04
CA GLN A 80 -1.26 11.27 -10.18
C GLN A 80 0.05 10.66 -10.70
N VAL A 81 0.41 9.46 -10.23
CA VAL A 81 1.69 8.84 -10.59
C VAL A 81 1.63 8.07 -11.92
N LEU A 82 0.52 7.40 -12.22
CA LEU A 82 0.43 6.47 -13.35
C LEU A 82 -0.41 6.96 -14.53
N ASN A 83 -0.94 8.19 -14.45
CA ASN A 83 -1.64 8.90 -15.51
C ASN A 83 -2.64 8.01 -16.29
N PHE A 84 -3.74 7.70 -15.61
CA PHE A 84 -5.03 7.21 -16.12
C PHE A 84 -5.24 5.75 -16.57
N ASN A 85 -4.20 4.93 -16.81
CA ASN A 85 -4.41 3.52 -17.24
C ASN A 85 -4.21 2.44 -16.15
N ALA A 86 -3.96 2.83 -14.90
CA ALA A 86 -3.80 1.88 -13.78
C ALA A 86 -5.15 1.41 -13.17
N THR A 87 -6.27 1.72 -13.80
CA THR A 87 -7.56 2.04 -13.16
C THR A 87 -8.57 0.90 -13.04
N GLU A 88 -8.20 -0.36 -13.31
CA GLU A 88 -9.06 -1.51 -12.96
C GLU A 88 -8.27 -2.61 -12.24
N ARG A 89 -7.16 -3.08 -12.82
CA ARG A 89 -6.32 -4.13 -12.21
C ARG A 89 -5.81 -3.79 -10.81
N VAL A 90 -5.50 -2.53 -10.54
CA VAL A 90 -5.05 -2.09 -9.22
C VAL A 90 -6.20 -2.14 -8.24
N TRP A 91 -7.37 -1.66 -8.66
CA TRP A 91 -8.55 -1.66 -7.81
C TRP A 91 -9.09 -3.04 -7.55
N ASP A 92 -9.12 -3.93 -8.54
CA ASP A 92 -9.51 -5.34 -8.34
C ASP A 92 -8.62 -6.02 -7.31
N SER A 93 -7.30 -5.78 -7.38
CA SER A 93 -6.37 -6.33 -6.40
C SER A 93 -6.49 -5.69 -5.01
N ILE A 94 -6.92 -4.43 -4.90
CA ILE A 94 -7.11 -3.73 -3.63
C ILE A 94 -8.46 -4.07 -2.99
N ILE A 95 -9.54 -4.11 -3.78
CA ILE A 95 -10.94 -4.24 -3.33
C ILE A 95 -11.32 -5.68 -3.04
N SER A 96 -10.79 -6.66 -3.77
CA SER A 96 -11.12 -8.09 -3.59
C SER A 96 -10.80 -8.67 -2.19
N HIS A 97 -10.15 -7.89 -1.32
CA HIS A 97 -9.69 -8.35 -0.01
C HIS A 97 -9.96 -7.36 1.13
N ALA A 98 -10.91 -6.43 0.94
CA ALA A 98 -11.47 -5.58 1.99
C ALA A 98 -12.33 -6.39 2.99
#